data_AF-A0A8J7P3I7-F1
#
_entry.id   AF-A0A8J7P3I7-F1
#
_cell.length_a   1.000
_cell.length_b   1.000
_cell.length_c   1.000
_cell.angle_alpha   90.00
_cell.angle_beta   90.00
_cell.angle_gamma   90.00
#
_symmetry.space_group_name_H-M   'P 1'
#
loop_
_entity.id
_entity.type
_entity.pdbx_description
1 polymer ?
#
loop_
_entity_poly.entity_id
_entity_poly.type
_entity_poly.pdbx_seq_one_letter_code
_entity_poly.pdbx_strand_id
1 'polypeptide(L)'
;MSYGLVQGFQLYMDEAVIQVYGQYSSYIHQLVFNTNMGRTFIVGSATGSLFNFYPVYHGAELRYITGTYGFNGITSFGVQWDRVAYTAPINRDKNDNLSSKLKSEN
;
A
#
# COMPACT_ATOMS: atom_id res chain seq x y z
N MET A 1 -30.60 12.69 -0.92
CA MET A 1 -29.42 11.87 -1.28
C MET A 1 -28.76 11.46 0.02
N SER A 2 -28.66 10.16 0.31
CA SER A 2 -27.96 9.65 1.49
C SER A 2 -26.51 9.46 1.09
N TYR A 3 -25.61 10.24 1.68
CA TYR A 3 -24.17 10.02 1.58
C TYR A 3 -23.81 8.84 2.51
N GLY A 4 -22.80 8.06 2.14
CA GLY A 4 -22.27 6.99 3.00
C GLY A 4 -21.73 7.55 4.32
N LEU A 5 -21.71 6.72 5.36
CA LEU A 5 -21.07 7.06 6.63
C LEU A 5 -19.54 6.93 6.51
N VAL A 6 -18.82 7.97 6.89
CA VAL A 6 -17.35 7.96 6.90
C VAL A 6 -16.86 7.07 8.04
N GLN A 7 -15.96 6.15 7.71
CA GLN A 7 -15.28 5.27 8.67
C GLN A 7 -13.77 5.51 8.55
N GLY A 8 -13.09 5.66 9.68
CA GLY A 8 -11.66 5.94 9.73
C GLY A 8 -10.87 4.81 10.38
N PHE A 9 -9.64 4.62 9.93
CA PHE A 9 -8.71 3.66 10.50
C PHE A 9 -7.32 4.27 10.53
N GLN A 10 -6.86 4.63 11.74
CA GLN A 10 -5.55 5.22 11.95
C GLN A 10 -4.54 4.11 12.30
N LEU A 11 -3.45 4.07 11.55
CA LEU A 11 -2.33 3.16 11.82
C LEU A 11 -1.50 3.66 13.00
N TYR A 12 -0.99 2.73 13.79
CA TYR A 12 0.00 3.00 14.84
C TYR A 12 1.40 3.20 14.25
N MET A 13 2.35 3.62 15.10
CA MET A 13 3.76 3.67 14.74
C MET A 13 4.23 2.27 14.30
N ASP A 14 4.95 2.20 13.19
CA ASP A 14 5.44 0.96 12.55
C ASP A 14 4.35 -0.04 12.12
N GLU A 15 3.08 0.38 12.14
CA GLU A 15 2.00 -0.43 11.62
C GLU A 15 1.77 -0.14 10.13
N ALA A 16 1.65 -1.24 9.38
CA ALA A 16 1.49 -1.20 7.94
C ALA A 16 0.43 -2.19 7.49
N VAL A 17 -0.34 -1.81 6.47
CA VAL A 17 -1.25 -2.73 5.79
C VAL A 17 -0.43 -3.70 4.93
N ILE A 18 -0.66 -5.00 5.13
CA ILE A 18 0.08 -6.08 4.46
C ILE A 18 -0.81 -6.98 3.59
N GLN A 19 -2.13 -6.78 3.64
CA GLN A 19 -3.07 -7.49 2.79
C GLN A 19 -4.34 -6.65 2.66
N VAL A 20 -4.92 -6.65 1.46
CA VAL A 20 -6.26 -6.12 1.21
C VAL A 20 -7.06 -7.17 0.46
N TYR A 21 -8.22 -7.54 0.99
CA TYR A 21 -9.14 -8.45 0.30
C TYR A 21 -10.56 -7.89 0.37
N GLY A 22 -11.47 -8.45 -0.41
CA GLY A 22 -12.82 -7.92 -0.45
C GLY A 22 -13.72 -8.61 -1.43
N GLN A 23 -14.87 -7.97 -1.65
CA GLN A 23 -15.90 -8.45 -2.56
C GLN A 23 -16.39 -7.33 -3.48
N TYR A 24 -16.69 -7.70 -4.72
CA TYR A 24 -17.14 -6.77 -5.76
C TYR A 24 -18.17 -7.41 -6.69
N SER A 25 -18.95 -6.55 -7.35
CA SER A 25 -19.73 -6.93 -8.54
C SER A 25 -19.54 -5.86 -9.62
N SER A 26 -20.51 -4.96 -9.80
CA SER A 26 -20.33 -3.73 -10.59
C SER A 26 -19.56 -2.64 -9.84
N TYR A 27 -19.50 -2.75 -8.51
CA TYR A 27 -18.81 -1.85 -7.60
C TYR A 27 -18.07 -2.67 -6.54
N ILE A 28 -17.13 -2.03 -5.84
CA ILE A 28 -16.53 -2.59 -4.62
C ILE A 28 -17.57 -2.50 -3.49
N HIS A 29 -17.96 -3.65 -2.96
CA HIS A 29 -18.95 -3.74 -1.86
C HIS A 29 -18.30 -3.92 -0.51
N GLN A 30 -17.13 -4.56 -0.46
CA GLN A 30 -16.37 -4.77 0.77
C GLN A 30 -14.88 -4.55 0.53
N LEU A 31 -14.24 -3.91 1.49
CA LEU A 31 -12.78 -3.90 1.64
C LEU A 31 -12.43 -4.33 3.06
N VAL A 32 -11.44 -5.20 3.16
CA VAL A 32 -10.84 -5.64 4.39
C VAL A 32 -9.34 -5.42 4.34
N PHE A 33 -8.83 -4.62 5.25
CA PHE A 33 -7.41 -4.31 5.40
C PHE A 33 -6.86 -5.05 6.61
N ASN A 34 -5.83 -5.87 6.41
CA ASN A 34 -5.09 -6.51 7.50
C ASN A 34 -3.72 -5.87 7.67
N THR A 35 -3.30 -5.67 8.91
CA THR A 35 -2.01 -5.06 9.24
C THR A 35 -0.98 -6.06 9.76
N ASN A 36 0.30 -5.67 9.71
CA ASN A 36 1.41 -6.43 10.29
C ASN A 36 1.30 -6.62 11.81
N MET A 37 0.45 -5.84 12.49
CA MET A 37 0.15 -5.98 13.92
C MET A 37 -1.10 -6.82 14.20
N GLY A 38 -1.67 -7.47 13.17
CA GLY A 38 -2.85 -8.34 13.32
C GLY A 38 -4.16 -7.58 13.54
N ARG A 39 -4.20 -6.26 13.30
CA ARG A 39 -5.45 -5.50 13.28
C ARG A 39 -6.14 -5.64 11.93
N THR A 40 -7.46 -5.61 11.95
CA THR A 40 -8.30 -5.70 10.76
C THR A 40 -9.26 -4.52 10.72
N PHE A 41 -9.38 -3.89 9.56
CA PHE A 41 -10.37 -2.85 9.28
C PHE A 41 -11.29 -3.30 8.16
N ILE A 42 -12.60 -3.32 8.43
CA ILE A 42 -13.63 -3.81 7.51
C ILE A 42 -14.58 -2.67 7.19
N VAL A 43 -14.82 -2.42 5.89
CA VAL A 43 -15.81 -1.47 5.43
C VAL A 43 -16.72 -2.09 4.37
N GLY A 44 -17.99 -1.69 4.39
CA GLY A 44 -19.01 -2.19 3.48
C GLY A 44 -19.58 -3.56 3.90
N SER A 45 -20.15 -4.30 2.94
CA SER A 45 -20.81 -5.59 3.17
C SER A 45 -20.37 -6.64 2.17
N ALA A 46 -20.23 -7.87 2.67
CA ALA A 46 -19.80 -9.03 1.90
C ALA A 46 -20.85 -9.44 0.85
N THR A 47 -20.67 -9.02 -0.40
CA THR A 47 -21.49 -9.50 -1.53
C THR A 47 -20.73 -9.48 -2.85
N GLY A 48 -20.95 -10.51 -3.67
CA GLY A 48 -20.36 -10.64 -5.00
C GLY A 48 -19.13 -11.56 -5.05
N SER A 49 -18.24 -11.30 -6.00
CA SER A 49 -17.03 -12.07 -6.25
C SER A 49 -15.89 -11.63 -5.33
N LEU A 50 -15.08 -12.59 -4.89
CA LEU A 50 -13.93 -12.35 -4.01
C LEU A 50 -12.70 -11.89 -4.80
N PHE A 51 -11.89 -11.03 -4.18
CA PHE A 51 -10.51 -10.77 -4.58
C PHE A 51 -9.61 -10.71 -3.36
N ASN A 52 -8.31 -10.89 -3.59
CA ASN A 52 -7.30 -10.85 -2.54
C ASN A 52 -5.99 -10.28 -3.11
N PHE A 53 -5.47 -9.23 -2.48
CA PHE A 53 -4.19 -8.62 -2.78
C PHE A 53 -3.24 -8.76 -1.61
N TYR A 54 -2.05 -9.23 -1.91
CA TYR A 54 -0.93 -9.35 -1.00
C TYR A 54 0.36 -8.97 -1.73
N PRO A 55 1.36 -8.45 -1.02
CA PRO A 55 2.66 -8.14 -1.61
C PRO A 55 3.35 -9.43 -2.08
N VAL A 56 4.06 -9.34 -3.21
CA VAL A 56 4.87 -10.46 -3.74
C VAL A 56 6.18 -10.62 -2.95
N TYR A 57 6.70 -9.54 -2.37
CA TYR A 57 8.00 -9.53 -1.69
C TYR A 57 7.86 -9.32 -0.19
N HIS A 58 8.70 -10.00 0.60
CA HIS A 58 8.77 -9.82 2.05
C HIS A 58 9.16 -8.38 2.44
N GLY A 59 8.44 -7.87 3.44
CA GLY A 59 8.63 -6.52 3.98
C GLY A 59 8.07 -5.41 3.09
N ALA A 60 7.32 -5.75 2.03
CA ALA A 60 6.54 -4.76 1.30
C ALA A 60 5.20 -4.49 2.00
N GLU A 61 4.79 -3.24 1.96
CA GLU A 61 3.59 -2.70 2.59
C GLU A 61 2.78 -1.88 1.58
N LEU A 62 1.51 -1.65 1.89
CA LEU A 62 0.64 -0.83 1.05
C LEU A 62 1.13 0.62 1.07
N ARG A 63 1.45 1.18 -0.11
CA ARG A 63 1.91 2.56 -0.25
C ARG A 63 0.88 3.47 -0.91
N TYR A 64 0.21 2.96 -1.93
CA TYR A 64 -0.78 3.71 -2.68
C TYR A 64 -1.98 2.84 -3.03
N ILE A 65 -3.15 3.46 -3.03
CA ILE A 65 -4.38 2.91 -3.57
C ILE A 65 -4.68 3.68 -4.86
N THR A 66 -5.05 2.95 -5.89
CA THR A 66 -5.50 3.49 -7.18
C THR A 66 -6.88 2.93 -7.50
N GLY A 67 -7.57 3.54 -8.44
CA GLY A 67 -8.88 3.04 -8.85
C GLY A 67 -9.69 4.06 -9.63
N THR A 68 -10.92 3.68 -9.91
CA THR A 68 -11.93 4.48 -10.58
C THR A 68 -13.21 4.46 -9.78
N TYR A 69 -14.02 5.50 -9.91
CA TYR A 69 -15.34 5.57 -9.30
C TYR A 69 -16.38 5.99 -10.34
N GLY A 70 -17.61 5.53 -10.14
CA GLY A 70 -18.78 5.94 -10.90
C GLY A 70 -19.81 6.61 -10.00
N PHE A 71 -21.04 6.69 -10.50
CA PHE A 71 -22.12 7.40 -9.82
C PHE A 71 -22.46 6.82 -8.42
N ASN A 72 -22.42 5.50 -8.25
CA ASN A 72 -22.82 4.83 -6.99
C ASN A 72 -21.66 4.36 -6.11
N GLY A 73 -20.40 4.53 -6.54
CA GLY A 73 -19.25 4.07 -5.75
C GLY A 73 -18.02 3.71 -6.58
N ILE A 74 -17.07 3.05 -5.92
CA ILE A 74 -15.79 2.62 -6.50
C ILE A 74 -16.04 1.47 -7.48
N THR A 75 -15.54 1.58 -8.71
CA THR A 75 -15.71 0.59 -9.80
C THR A 75 -14.45 -0.22 -10.07
N SER A 76 -13.29 0.28 -9.67
CA SER A 76 -12.04 -0.48 -9.68
C SER A 76 -11.16 -0.11 -8.49
N PHE A 77 -10.35 -1.06 -8.04
CA PHE A 77 -9.47 -0.89 -6.88
C PHE A 77 -8.14 -1.58 -7.17
N GLY A 78 -7.05 -0.81 -7.10
CA GLY A 78 -5.69 -1.26 -7.29
C GLY A 78 -4.84 -0.88 -6.10
N VAL A 79 -3.79 -1.66 -5.86
CA VAL A 79 -2.86 -1.46 -4.74
C VAL A 79 -1.42 -1.46 -5.25
N GLN A 80 -0.63 -0.52 -4.77
CA GLN A 80 0.81 -0.49 -4.98
C GLN A 80 1.50 -0.88 -3.69
N TRP A 81 2.26 -1.97 -3.75
CA TRP A 81 3.12 -2.44 -2.67
C TRP A 81 4.54 -1.92 -2.90
N ASP A 82 5.22 -1.51 -1.83
CA ASP A 82 6.66 -1.23 -1.88
C ASP A 82 7.31 -1.54 -0.53
N ARG A 83 8.63 -1.73 -0.54
CA ARG A 83 9.41 -1.94 0.69
C ARG A 83 9.63 -0.59 1.35
N VAL A 84 9.69 -0.59 2.68
CA VAL A 84 10.19 0.58 3.41
C VAL A 84 11.63 0.81 2.98
N ALA A 85 11.88 1.92 2.29
CA ALA A 85 13.23 2.34 1.97
C ALA A 85 13.92 2.72 3.29
N TYR A 86 14.70 1.79 3.83
CA TYR A 86 15.79 2.18 4.72
C TYR A 86 16.75 2.99 3.86
N THR A 87 16.67 4.31 3.94
CA THR A 87 17.74 5.16 3.45
C THR A 87 18.94 4.85 4.35
N ALA A 88 19.78 3.89 3.92
CA ALA A 88 21.15 3.89 4.38
C ALA A 88 21.67 5.31 4.12
N PRO A 89 22.32 5.98 5.11
CA PRO A 89 22.88 7.29 4.88
C PRO A 89 23.72 7.22 3.61
N ILE A 90 23.39 8.06 2.63
CA ILE A 90 24.13 8.12 1.37
C ILE A 90 25.54 8.52 1.77
N ASN A 91 26.47 7.56 1.74
CA ASN A 91 27.88 7.80 2.05
C ASN A 91 28.52 8.45 0.82
N ARG A 92 28.12 9.70 0.53
CA ARG A 92 28.61 10.52 -0.60
C ARG A 92 30.14 10.61 -0.59
N ASP A 93 30.71 10.62 0.60
CA ASP A 93 32.16 10.71 0.84
C ASP A 93 32.94 9.54 0.20
N LYS A 94 32.37 8.33 0.09
CA LYS A 94 33.07 7.21 -0.57
C LYS A 94 33.15 7.35 -2.09
N ASN A 95 32.14 7.92 -2.72
CA ASN A 95 32.07 8.04 -4.18
C ASN A 95 32.97 9.18 -4.71
N ASP A 96 33.11 10.25 -3.92
CA ASP A 96 34.00 11.36 -4.25
C ASP A 96 35.48 10.95 -4.16
N ASN A 97 35.81 10.12 -3.15
CA ASN A 97 37.15 9.58 -2.97
C ASN A 97 37.54 8.50 -4.00
N LEU A 98 36.57 7.74 -4.51
CA LEU A 98 36.81 6.78 -5.59
C LEU A 98 37.04 7.51 -6.93
N SER A 99 36.26 8.55 -7.18
CA SER A 99 36.38 9.38 -8.39
C SER A 99 37.67 10.18 -8.42
N SER A 100 38.15 10.68 -7.28
CA SER A 100 39.45 11.35 -7.18
C SER A 100 40.61 10.38 -7.36
N LYS A 101 40.52 9.17 -6.82
CA LYS A 101 41.56 8.13 -6.97
C LYS A 101 41.70 7.63 -8.41
N LEU A 102 40.58 7.43 -9.11
CA LEU A 102 40.59 7.05 -10.53
C LEU A 102 41.15 8.13 -11.46
N LYS A 103 41.09 9.41 -11.05
CA LYS A 103 41.72 10.53 -11.78
C LYS A 103 43.22 10.65 -11.50
N SER A 104 43.71 10.12 -10.39
CA SER A 104 45.15 10.13 -10.06
C SER A 104 45.93 8.95 -10.63
N GLU A 105 45.24 7.96 -11.19
CA GLU A 105 45.82 6.73 -11.76
C GLU A 105 45.95 6.75 -13.29
N ASN A 106 45.66 7.88 -13.96
CA ASN A 106 45.89 8.11 -15.40
C ASN A 106 46.82 9.28 -15.66
#